data_AF-A0A5C7P0L8-F1
#
_entry.id   AF-A0A5C7P0L8-F1
#
_cell.length_a   1.000
_cell.length_b   1.000
_cell.length_c   1.000
_cell.angle_alpha   90.00
_cell.angle_beta   90.00
_cell.angle_gamma   90.00
#
_symmetry.space_group_name_H-M   'P 1'
#
loop_
_entity.id
_entity.type
_entity.pdbx_description
1 polymer ?
#
loop_
_entity_poly.entity_id
_entity_poly.type
_entity_poly.pdbx_seq_one_letter_code
_entity_poly.pdbx_strand_id
1 'polypeptide(L)'
;MQCIHTKFLPCGNVRGSRIKATCDRGSITIPYPHELSGDEVHREAVRRLVAKFAAEDLKTYGTPIAENPWCREFVTGGLPGDNGMAHVFTR
;
A
#
# COMPACT_ATOMS: atom_id res chain seq x y z
N MET A 1 -9.44 3.41 -12.30
CA MET A 1 -8.12 3.22 -11.66
C MET A 1 -8.31 3.46 -10.18
N GLN A 2 -7.93 2.52 -9.31
CA GLN A 2 -8.24 2.60 -7.87
C GLN A 2 -7.11 3.30 -7.10
N CYS A 3 -7.47 4.06 -6.07
CA CYS A 3 -6.55 4.69 -5.14
C CYS A 3 -6.30 3.78 -3.94
N ILE A 4 -5.05 3.69 -3.49
CA ILE A 4 -4.67 3.04 -2.24
C ILE A 4 -4.49 4.11 -1.18
N HIS A 5 -5.21 3.99 -0.07
CA HIS A 5 -5.05 4.84 1.10
C HIS A 5 -4.15 4.18 2.13
N THR A 6 -3.13 4.87 2.60
CA THR A 6 -2.27 4.40 3.68
C THR A 6 -2.43 5.26 4.92
N LYS A 7 -2.64 4.62 6.07
CA LYS A 7 -2.73 5.30 7.36
C LYS A 7 -1.72 4.74 8.34
N PHE A 8 -0.98 5.63 8.99
CA PHE A 8 -0.16 5.28 10.13
C PHE A 8 -1.06 5.01 11.34
N LEU A 9 -0.85 3.87 11.97
CA LEU A 9 -1.52 3.48 13.20
C LEU A 9 -0.46 3.50 14.32
N PRO A 10 -0.57 4.41 15.29
CA PRO A 10 0.37 4.48 16.39
C PRO A 10 0.35 3.18 17.21
N CYS A 11 1.43 2.96 17.95
CA CYS A 11 1.48 1.87 18.92
C CYS A 11 0.38 2.04 19.98
N GLY A 12 -0.20 0.92 20.40
CA GLY A 12 -1.08 0.85 21.56
C GLY A 12 -0.46 -0.06 22.62
N ASN A 13 -1.17 -0.26 23.73
CA ASN A 13 -0.65 -0.98 24.90
C ASN A 13 -0.15 -2.42 24.63
N VAL A 14 -0.65 -3.06 23.56
CA VAL A 14 -0.32 -4.46 23.22
C VAL A 14 0.12 -4.65 21.77
N ARG A 15 0.15 -3.58 20.95
CA ARG A 15 0.47 -3.68 19.51
C ARG A 15 1.41 -2.56 19.11
N GLY A 16 2.49 -2.93 18.43
CA GLY A 16 3.43 -1.97 17.85
C GLY A 16 2.79 -1.07 16.78
N SER A 17 3.54 -0.01 16.44
CA SER A 17 3.20 0.89 15.34
C SER A 17 3.15 0.12 14.03
N ARG A 18 2.20 0.48 13.18
CA ARG A 18 1.94 -0.24 11.93
C ARG A 18 1.33 0.68 10.89
N ILE A 19 1.43 0.29 9.63
CA ILE A 19 0.84 1.03 8.51
C ILE A 19 -0.20 0.15 7.87
N LYS A 20 -1.40 0.69 7.70
CA LYS A 20 -2.50 0.01 7.01
C LYS A 20 -2.67 0.62 5.63
N ALA A 21 -2.48 -0.19 4.59
CA ALA A 21 -2.84 0.15 3.22
C ALA A 21 -4.22 -0.46 2.89
N THR A 22 -5.13 0.36 2.39
CA THR A 22 -6.52 -0.02 2.09
C THR A 22 -6.87 0.40 0.67
N CYS A 23 -7.47 -0.51 -0.07
CA CYS A 23 -8.03 -0.32 -1.40
C CYS A 23 -9.40 -1.01 -1.45
N ASP A 24 -10.21 -0.71 -2.45
CA ASP A 24 -11.52 -1.34 -2.66
C ASP A 24 -11.41 -2.87 -2.84
N ARG A 25 -10.36 -3.35 -3.53
CA ARG A 25 -10.05 -4.78 -3.66
C ARG A 25 -9.64 -5.46 -2.34
N GLY A 26 -9.08 -4.73 -1.38
CA GLY A 26 -8.58 -5.34 -0.15
C GLY A 26 -7.65 -4.44 0.66
N SER A 27 -7.16 -4.97 1.77
CA SER A 27 -6.24 -4.24 2.66
C SER A 27 -5.11 -5.12 3.16
N ILE A 28 -4.01 -4.48 3.52
CA ILE A 28 -2.88 -5.10 4.20
C ILE A 28 -2.41 -4.20 5.33
N THR A 29 -1.99 -4.81 6.43
CA THR A 29 -1.36 -4.10 7.55
C THR A 29 0.04 -4.63 7.72
N ILE A 30 1.03 -3.74 7.64
CA ILE A 30 2.44 -4.09 7.83
C ILE A 30 2.94 -3.48 9.13
N PRO A 31 3.82 -4.17 9.89
CA PRO A 31 4.53 -3.53 10.98
C PRO A 31 5.32 -2.33 10.46
N TYR A 32 5.48 -1.30 11.29
CA TYR A 32 6.20 -0.09 10.89
C TYR A 32 7.67 -0.44 10.54
N PRO A 33 8.12 -0.19 9.29
CA PRO A 33 9.51 -0.41 8.93
C PRO A 33 10.36 0.70 9.57
N HIS A 34 11.11 0.36 10.62
CA HIS A 34 11.97 1.32 11.34
C HIS A 34 13.20 1.77 10.54
N GLU A 35 13.49 1.10 9.42
CA GLU A 35 14.61 1.41 8.51
C GLU A 35 14.27 2.55 7.55
N LEU A 36 12.97 2.85 7.37
CA LEU A 36 12.47 3.85 6.43
C LEU A 36 11.83 5.02 7.18
N SER A 37 11.72 6.18 6.53
CA SER A 37 11.14 7.38 7.15
C SER A 37 10.18 8.12 6.20
N GLY A 38 9.28 8.92 6.79
CA GLY A 38 8.37 9.80 6.05
C GLY A 38 7.46 9.06 5.06
N ASP A 39 7.47 9.50 3.80
CA ASP A 39 6.61 8.93 2.76
C ASP A 39 7.01 7.50 2.35
N GLU A 40 8.26 7.10 2.57
CA GLU A 40 8.77 5.81 2.10
C GLU A 40 8.17 4.63 2.85
N VAL A 41 7.90 4.77 4.14
CA VAL A 41 7.19 3.75 4.93
C VAL A 41 5.77 3.51 4.41
N HIS A 42 5.11 4.57 3.90
CA HIS A 42 3.80 4.45 3.25
C HIS A 42 3.92 3.76 1.89
N ARG A 43 4.92 4.12 1.08
CA ARG A 43 5.19 3.47 -0.21
C ARG A 43 5.49 1.98 -0.06
N GLU A 44 6.19 1.59 1.00
CA GLU A 44 6.50 0.17 1.27
C GLU A 44 5.23 -0.64 1.57
N ALA A 45 4.28 -0.06 2.31
CA ALA A 45 2.97 -0.69 2.53
C ALA A 45 2.20 -0.89 1.22
N VAL A 46 2.27 0.08 0.30
CA VAL A 46 1.69 -0.02 -1.04
C VAL A 46 2.36 -1.13 -1.86
N ARG A 47 3.70 -1.18 -1.89
CA ARG A 47 4.45 -2.22 -2.61
C ARG A 47 4.07 -3.62 -2.14
N ARG A 48 3.91 -3.83 -0.83
CA ARG A 48 3.47 -5.13 -0.30
C ARG A 48 2.03 -5.47 -0.67
N LEU A 49 1.13 -4.48 -0.71
CA LEU A 49 -0.25 -4.69 -1.17
C LEU A 49 -0.30 -5.06 -2.65
N VAL A 50 0.46 -4.34 -3.48
CA VAL A 50 0.59 -4.60 -4.92
C VAL A 50 1.18 -5.99 -5.19
N ALA A 51 2.25 -6.36 -4.48
CA ALA A 51 2.88 -7.68 -4.62
C ALA A 51 1.89 -8.81 -4.27
N LYS A 52 1.04 -8.61 -3.25
CA LYS A 52 -0.03 -9.55 -2.90
C LYS A 52 -1.03 -9.70 -4.05
N PHE A 53 -1.52 -8.59 -4.62
CA PHE A 53 -2.46 -8.65 -5.74
C PHE A 53 -1.85 -9.24 -7.01
N ALA A 54 -0.59 -8.93 -7.32
CA ALA A 54 0.11 -9.51 -8.45
C ALA A 54 0.28 -11.04 -8.30
N ALA A 55 0.59 -11.51 -7.09
CA ALA A 55 0.69 -12.94 -6.80
C ALA A 55 -0.67 -13.67 -6.86
N GLU A 56 -1.76 -13.00 -6.47
CA GLU A 56 -3.12 -13.53 -6.61
C GLU A 56 -3.56 -13.60 -8.08
N ASP A 57 -3.33 -12.53 -8.84
CA ASP A 57 -3.70 -12.48 -10.26
C ASP A 57 -2.92 -13.50 -11.09
N LEU A 58 -1.64 -13.73 -10.77
CA LEU A 58 -0.85 -14.79 -11.40
C LEU A 58 -1.46 -16.18 -11.16
N LYS A 59 -1.98 -16.44 -9.96
CA LYS A 59 -2.59 -17.74 -9.60
C LYS A 59 -3.97 -17.94 -10.22
N THR A 60 -4.79 -16.89 -10.26
CA THR A 60 -6.19 -16.99 -10.69
C THR A 60 -6.34 -16.83 -12.21
N TYR A 61 -5.62 -15.87 -12.80
CA TYR A 61 -5.80 -15.49 -14.20
C TYR A 61 -4.57 -15.81 -15.08
N GLY A 62 -3.44 -16.21 -14.48
CA GLY A 62 -2.21 -16.49 -15.21
C GLY A 62 -1.52 -15.25 -15.78
N THR A 63 -1.92 -14.04 -15.35
CA THR A 63 -1.37 -12.78 -15.86
C THR A 63 0.07 -12.57 -15.40
N PRO A 64 1.03 -12.26 -16.30
CA PRO A 64 2.40 -11.95 -15.90
C PRO A 64 2.46 -10.72 -15.00
N ILE A 65 3.32 -10.76 -13.97
CA ILE A 65 3.50 -9.65 -13.02
C ILE A 65 3.87 -8.34 -13.73
N ALA A 66 4.65 -8.42 -14.82
CA ALA A 66 5.09 -7.27 -15.61
C ALA A 66 3.95 -6.56 -16.35
N GLU A 67 2.87 -7.27 -16.67
CA GLU A 67 1.71 -6.72 -17.39
C GLU A 67 0.58 -6.31 -16.45
N ASN A 68 0.72 -6.61 -15.15
CA ASN A 68 -0.31 -6.34 -14.17
C ASN A 68 -0.49 -4.82 -13.98
N PRO A 69 -1.71 -4.25 -14.15
CA PRO A 69 -1.97 -2.84 -13.91
C PRO A 69 -1.59 -2.33 -12.51
N TRP A 70 -1.53 -3.21 -11.51
CA TRP A 70 -1.10 -2.87 -10.15
C TRP A 70 0.40 -2.61 -10.04
N CYS A 71 1.22 -3.11 -10.97
CA CYS A 71 2.68 -2.95 -10.95
C CYS A 71 3.18 -1.67 -11.63
N ARG A 72 2.27 -0.76 -12.01
CA ARG A 72 2.61 0.52 -12.61
C ARG A 72 3.23 1.49 -11.60
N GLU A 73 3.85 2.53 -12.12
CA GLU A 73 4.27 3.66 -11.30
C GLU A 73 3.06 4.32 -10.63
N PHE A 74 3.27 4.86 -9.43
CA PHE A 74 2.24 5.54 -8.68
C PHE A 74 2.76 6.83 -8.08
N VAL A 75 1.87 7.81 -7.98
CA VAL A 75 2.13 9.10 -7.34
C VAL A 75 1.54 9.07 -5.93
N THR A 76 2.28 9.62 -4.97
CA THR A 76 1.86 9.77 -3.58
C THR A 76 1.43 11.22 -3.33
N GLY A 77 0.31 11.41 -2.64
CA GLY A 77 -0.16 12.71 -2.17
C GLY A 77 -0.69 12.64 -0.74
N GLY A 78 -0.43 13.67 0.06
CA GLY A 78 -0.96 13.79 1.42
C GLY A 78 -2.44 14.10 1.44
N LEU A 79 -3.19 13.43 2.31
CA LEU A 79 -4.60 13.75 2.55
C LEU A 79 -4.74 14.82 3.63
N PRO A 80 -5.72 15.73 3.52
CA PRO A 80 -5.95 16.76 4.53
C PRO A 80 -6.36 16.16 5.88
N GLY A 81 -5.94 16.81 6.97
CA GLY A 81 -6.39 16.49 8.33
C GLY A 81 -5.78 15.23 8.95
N ASP A 82 -4.49 14.96 8.71
CA ASP A 82 -3.76 13.78 9.24
C ASP A 82 -4.42 12.43 8.89
N ASN A 83 -5.12 12.40 7.77
CA ASN A 83 -5.81 11.20 7.29
C ASN A 83 -4.87 10.22 6.56
N GLY A 84 -3.56 10.50 6.55
CA GLY A 84 -2.52 9.69 5.93
C GLY A 84 -2.24 10.10 4.48
N MET A 85 -1.86 9.13 3.66
CA MET A 85 -1.43 9.35 2.29
C MET A 85 -2.32 8.59 1.30
N ALA A 86 -2.55 9.18 0.13
CA ALA A 86 -3.20 8.57 -1.00
C ALA A 86 -2.17 8.25 -2.09
N HIS A 87 -2.29 7.07 -2.68
CA HIS A 87 -1.43 6.62 -3.76
C HIS A 87 -2.29 6.29 -4.97
N VAL A 88 -1.96 6.90 -6.11
CA VAL A 88 -2.72 6.77 -7.36
C VAL A 88 -1.76 6.29 -8.45
N PHE A 89 -2.11 5.18 -9.09
CA PHE A 89 -1.34 4.65 -10.22
C PHE A 89 -1.49 5.55 -11.45
N THR A 90 -0.41 5.76 -12.18
CA THR A 90 -0.40 6.52 -13.43
C THR A 90 -0.78 5.62 -14.62
N ARG A 91 -1.35 6.24 -15.67
CA ARG A 91 -1.88 5.54 -16.84
C ARG A 91 -0.81 4.81 -17.63
#